data_AF-A0A094CZM1-F1
#
_entry.id   AF-A0A094CZM1-F1
#
_cell.length_a   1.000
_cell.length_b   1.000
_cell.length_c   1.000
_cell.angle_alpha   90.00
_cell.angle_beta   90.00
_cell.angle_gamma   90.00
#
_symmetry.space_group_name_H-M   'P 1'
#
loop_
_entity.id
_entity.type
_entity.pdbx_description
1 polymer ?
#
loop_
_entity_poly.entity_id
_entity_poly.type
_entity_poly.pdbx_seq_one_letter_code
_entity_poly.pdbx_strand_id
1 'polypeptide(L)'
;MTDTPASRKRAKSVTFATPPPSRENIAFRSRTALILGALTLSGAYLHFYQSANNGLFESLGELVKADTFPVSNGEFKRVFTGIKPLDTYLTHFTPFFGILTHAGDDSSYLFWVWMIGQFGVQWAMFVMESLREGNKGSIISYIGLIGFLFQNLGLATVIPAFLLIATLTSTISRATSPTGLMSLLKVHNIDLNILPFSIVLAYFAPTICMMLPYPAINSHASWQGWMATWQFFPLYTVAIQWLLASFFKAVDQGRGLKLKSDEGKMVAYFWHARPLYIGALFIAGVFHVNVLAICLLPEWIMDNLPIAGTYRNVSFASVFLPPVPLPPFEVVSTIRGIHTFLIWDMFVSGLAALVWAALQTRNVSSRTFDAKWVLKAIGYTIVTGPSGAFVMAMWERDSAIVELLIEQAMKDK
;
A
#
# COMPACT_ATOMS: atom_id res chain seq x y z
N MET A 1 -5.44 -54.75 44.58
CA MET A 1 -6.18 -54.24 43.41
C MET A 1 -5.41 -53.04 42.89
N THR A 2 -4.66 -53.26 41.81
CA THR A 2 -3.73 -52.30 41.21
C THR A 2 -4.41 -51.63 40.02
N ASP A 3 -4.74 -50.34 40.15
CA ASP A 3 -5.28 -49.54 39.05
C ASP A 3 -4.16 -49.15 38.07
N THR A 4 -4.32 -49.60 36.83
CA THR A 4 -3.47 -49.29 35.69
C THR A 4 -3.71 -47.84 35.24
N PRO A 5 -2.68 -47.00 35.04
CA PRO A 5 -2.88 -45.67 34.50
C PRO A 5 -3.21 -45.77 33.01
N ALA A 6 -4.41 -45.31 32.63
CA ALA A 6 -4.82 -45.20 31.24
C ALA A 6 -3.85 -44.30 30.46
N SER A 7 -3.26 -44.83 29.39
CA SER A 7 -2.34 -44.09 28.54
C SER A 7 -3.08 -42.94 27.85
N ARG A 8 -2.68 -41.70 28.15
CA ARG A 8 -3.07 -40.53 27.34
C ARG A 8 -2.50 -40.72 25.95
N LYS A 9 -3.37 -41.07 24.99
CA LYS A 9 -3.04 -41.02 23.57
C LYS A 9 -2.58 -39.60 23.22
N ARG A 10 -1.27 -39.44 22.99
CA ARG A 10 -0.66 -38.24 22.44
C ARG A 10 -1.38 -37.94 21.12
N ALA A 11 -2.05 -36.79 21.03
CA ALA A 11 -2.65 -36.33 19.79
C ALA A 11 -1.57 -36.36 18.70
N LYS A 12 -1.76 -37.21 17.69
CA LYS A 12 -0.90 -37.23 16.51
C LYS A 12 -0.96 -35.82 15.91
N SER A 13 0.17 -35.15 15.79
CA SER A 13 0.23 -33.91 15.01
C SER A 13 -0.22 -34.27 13.60
N VAL A 14 -1.38 -33.78 13.20
CA VAL A 14 -1.86 -33.97 11.83
C VAL A 14 -1.00 -33.06 10.96
N THR A 15 0.07 -33.61 10.41
CA THR A 15 0.77 -33.00 9.29
C THR A 15 -0.16 -33.18 8.09
N PHE A 16 -1.03 -32.19 7.87
CA PHE A 16 -1.81 -32.14 6.64
C PHE A 16 -0.82 -31.92 5.49
N ALA A 17 -0.44 -33.00 4.81
CA ALA A 17 0.26 -32.90 3.53
C ALA A 17 -0.65 -32.06 2.61
N THR A 18 -0.19 -30.87 2.25
CA THR A 18 -0.90 -30.02 1.28
C THR A 18 -1.06 -30.82 -0.01
N PRO A 19 -2.29 -31.03 -0.51
CA PRO A 19 -2.47 -31.70 -1.79
C PRO A 19 -1.69 -30.95 -2.88
N PRO A 20 -1.08 -31.66 -3.85
CA PRO A 20 -0.34 -31.01 -4.91
C PRO A 20 -1.23 -29.98 -5.63
N PRO A 21 -0.69 -28.84 -6.07
CA PRO A 21 -1.48 -27.81 -6.74
C PRO A 21 -2.22 -28.41 -7.94
N SER A 22 -3.51 -28.13 -8.08
CA SER A 22 -4.23 -28.46 -9.31
C SER A 22 -3.55 -27.79 -10.50
N ARG A 23 -3.58 -28.43 -11.68
CA ARG A 23 -3.05 -27.84 -12.93
C ARG A 23 -3.62 -26.44 -13.17
N GLU A 24 -4.87 -26.22 -12.80
CA GLU A 24 -5.54 -24.93 -12.90
C GLU A 24 -4.94 -23.86 -11.99
N ASN A 25 -4.59 -24.21 -10.74
CA ASN A 25 -3.95 -23.29 -9.80
C ASN A 25 -2.56 -22.91 -10.27
N ILE A 26 -1.80 -23.85 -10.83
CA ILE A 26 -0.50 -23.57 -11.46
C ILE A 26 -0.67 -22.61 -12.64
N ALA A 27 -1.62 -22.90 -13.54
CA ALA A 27 -1.87 -22.07 -14.71
C ALA A 27 -2.34 -20.65 -14.32
N PHE A 28 -3.18 -20.51 -13.29
CA PHE A 28 -3.59 -19.20 -12.80
C PHE A 28 -2.41 -18.41 -12.22
N ARG A 29 -1.59 -19.04 -11.36
CA ARG A 29 -0.39 -18.42 -10.81
C ARG A 29 0.60 -17.99 -11.89
N SER A 30 0.82 -18.81 -12.91
CA SER A 30 1.69 -18.46 -14.05
C SER A 30 1.14 -17.26 -14.82
N ARG A 31 -0.18 -17.19 -15.06
CA ARG A 31 -0.81 -16.03 -15.69
C ARG A 31 -0.67 -14.77 -14.85
N THR A 32 -0.89 -14.87 -13.53
CA THR A 32 -0.65 -13.75 -12.60
C THR A 32 0.79 -13.27 -12.66
N ALA A 33 1.76 -14.19 -12.64
CA ALA A 33 3.18 -13.85 -12.76
C ALA A 33 3.50 -13.15 -14.10
N LEU A 34 2.95 -13.62 -15.22
CA LEU A 34 3.13 -12.98 -16.53
C LEU A 34 2.55 -11.56 -16.55
N ILE A 35 1.35 -11.35 -16.00
CA ILE A 35 0.73 -10.02 -15.92
C ILE A 35 1.57 -9.09 -15.05
N LEU A 36 2.02 -9.54 -13.87
CA LEU A 36 2.85 -8.74 -12.98
C LEU A 36 4.22 -8.41 -13.59
N GLY A 37 4.81 -9.34 -14.35
CA GLY A 37 6.02 -9.10 -15.13
C GLY A 37 5.83 -8.06 -16.21
N ALA A 38 4.72 -8.14 -16.96
CA ALA A 38 4.37 -7.12 -17.95
C ALA A 38 4.17 -5.75 -17.31
N LEU A 39 3.43 -5.67 -16.20
CA LEU A 39 3.22 -4.43 -15.45
C LEU A 39 4.53 -3.84 -14.90
N THR A 40 5.49 -4.69 -14.49
CA THR A 40 6.82 -4.24 -14.07
C THR A 40 7.55 -3.52 -15.21
N LEU A 41 7.55 -4.13 -16.40
CA LEU A 41 8.18 -3.56 -17.59
C LEU A 41 7.47 -2.28 -18.04
N SER A 42 6.14 -2.26 -18.00
CA SER A 42 5.35 -1.06 -18.27
C SER A 42 5.65 0.05 -17.27
N GLY A 43 5.70 -0.23 -15.97
CA GLY A 43 6.06 0.76 -14.94
C GLY A 43 7.45 1.34 -15.17
N ALA A 44 8.44 0.49 -15.46
CA ALA A 44 9.80 0.95 -15.78
C ALA A 44 9.84 1.82 -17.05
N TYR A 45 9.08 1.45 -18.08
CA TYR A 45 8.94 2.26 -19.29
C TYR A 45 8.34 3.64 -18.98
N LEU A 46 7.24 3.69 -18.23
CA LEU A 46 6.54 4.93 -17.87
C LEU A 46 7.41 5.83 -16.98
N HIS A 47 8.09 5.25 -15.99
CA HIS A 47 8.93 6.04 -15.09
C HIS A 47 10.21 6.52 -15.73
N PHE A 48 10.94 5.65 -16.43
CA PHE A 48 12.29 5.99 -16.87
C PHE A 48 12.32 6.47 -18.31
N TYR A 49 11.60 5.79 -19.22
CA TYR A 49 11.63 6.17 -20.63
C TYR A 49 10.73 7.37 -20.91
N GLN A 50 9.44 7.34 -20.52
CA GLN A 50 8.55 8.49 -20.77
C GLN A 50 9.04 9.74 -20.03
N SER A 51 9.42 9.64 -18.76
CA SER A 51 9.89 10.81 -17.99
C SER A 51 11.23 11.37 -18.46
N ALA A 52 12.11 10.54 -19.03
CA ALA A 52 13.34 11.06 -19.63
C ALA A 52 13.04 11.83 -20.93
N ASN A 53 12.06 11.37 -21.71
CA ASN A 53 11.75 11.96 -23.01
C ASN A 53 10.70 13.08 -22.96
N ASN A 54 10.02 13.29 -21.83
CA ASN A 54 9.08 14.41 -21.64
C ASN A 54 9.72 15.62 -20.91
N GLY A 55 11.03 15.58 -20.65
CA GLY A 55 11.79 16.65 -19.99
C GLY A 55 11.76 16.65 -18.46
N LEU A 56 11.06 15.71 -17.81
CA LEU A 56 10.94 15.71 -16.34
C LEU A 56 12.29 15.63 -15.64
N PHE A 57 13.14 14.66 -15.98
CA PHE A 57 14.41 14.47 -15.28
C PHE A 57 15.42 15.60 -15.53
N GLU A 58 15.40 16.18 -16.73
CA GLU A 58 16.20 17.36 -17.04
C GLU A 58 15.77 18.54 -16.16
N SER A 59 14.47 18.84 -16.13
CA SER A 59 13.93 19.93 -15.32
C SER A 59 14.21 19.75 -13.82
N LEU A 60 14.07 18.53 -13.27
CA LEU A 60 14.43 18.25 -11.88
C LEU A 60 15.92 18.48 -11.61
N GLY A 61 16.79 18.12 -12.56
CA GLY A 61 18.22 18.37 -12.48
C GLY A 61 18.57 19.86 -12.46
N GLU A 62 17.81 20.69 -13.16
CA GLU A 62 17.94 22.16 -13.12
C GLU A 62 17.50 22.72 -11.77
N LEU A 63 16.37 22.26 -11.22
CA LEU A 63 15.90 22.69 -9.91
C LEU A 63 16.89 22.34 -8.80
N VAL A 64 17.55 21.19 -8.91
CA VAL A 64 18.58 20.80 -7.94
C VAL A 64 19.74 21.80 -7.94
N LYS A 65 20.06 22.42 -9.08
CA LYS A 65 21.16 23.38 -9.23
C LYS A 65 20.79 24.82 -8.86
N ALA A 66 19.50 25.15 -8.78
CA ALA A 66 19.04 26.49 -8.46
C ALA A 66 19.43 26.91 -7.02
N ASP A 67 19.70 28.20 -6.82
CA ASP A 67 20.05 28.76 -5.50
C ASP A 67 18.82 28.87 -4.57
N THR A 68 17.64 29.04 -5.17
CA THR A 68 16.37 29.15 -4.45
C THR A 68 15.47 27.97 -4.74
N PHE A 69 14.66 27.59 -3.76
CA PHE A 69 13.65 26.55 -3.98
C PHE A 69 12.55 27.12 -4.90
N PRO A 70 12.09 26.38 -5.92
CA PRO A 70 11.19 26.90 -6.96
C PRO A 70 9.85 27.47 -6.45
N VAL A 71 9.50 27.12 -5.21
CA VAL A 71 8.19 27.38 -4.61
C VAL A 71 8.21 28.57 -3.65
N SER A 72 9.35 28.90 -3.06
CA SER A 72 9.39 29.78 -1.89
C SER A 72 10.21 31.05 -2.07
N ASN A 73 10.93 31.22 -3.20
CA ASN A 73 12.03 32.20 -3.34
C ASN A 73 13.06 32.16 -2.18
N GLY A 74 12.99 31.12 -1.33
CA GLY A 74 13.83 30.93 -0.17
C GLY A 74 15.01 30.03 -0.50
N GLU A 75 16.02 30.04 0.36
CA GLU A 75 17.24 29.25 0.18
C GLU A 75 16.94 27.76 0.00
N PHE A 76 17.48 27.17 -1.06
CA PHE A 76 17.38 25.73 -1.24
C PHE A 76 18.31 24.98 -0.28
N LYS A 77 17.73 24.21 0.64
CA LYS A 77 18.48 23.49 1.67
C LYS A 77 19.19 22.28 1.07
N ARG A 78 20.51 22.22 1.28
CA ARG A 78 21.37 21.12 0.81
C ARG A 78 21.96 20.27 1.93
N VAL A 79 22.04 20.82 3.13
CA VAL A 79 22.58 20.15 4.31
C VAL A 79 21.42 19.86 5.24
N PHE A 80 21.06 18.59 5.37
CA PHE A 80 19.96 18.14 6.22
C PHE A 80 20.48 17.48 7.50
N THR A 81 21.52 16.66 7.35
CA THR A 81 22.08 15.80 8.39
C THR A 81 23.56 16.05 8.64
N GLY A 82 24.26 16.69 7.70
CA GLY A 82 25.72 16.85 7.71
C GLY A 82 26.46 15.66 7.09
N ILE A 83 25.75 14.59 6.71
CA ILE A 83 26.34 13.40 6.07
C ILE A 83 26.23 13.55 4.55
N LYS A 84 27.34 13.88 3.88
CA LYS A 84 27.35 14.26 2.45
C LYS A 84 26.59 13.30 1.51
N PRO A 85 26.75 11.96 1.59
CA PRO A 85 25.97 11.05 0.74
C PRO A 85 24.45 11.14 0.97
N LEU A 86 24.04 11.25 2.24
CA LEU A 86 22.64 11.34 2.64
C LEU A 86 22.04 12.70 2.26
N ASP A 87 22.81 13.77 2.44
CA ASP A 87 22.40 15.12 2.08
C ASP A 87 22.29 15.30 0.56
N THR A 88 23.21 14.71 -0.20
CA THR A 88 23.11 14.62 -1.67
C THR A 88 21.83 13.91 -2.08
N TYR A 89 21.55 12.75 -1.48
CA TYR A 89 20.33 11.99 -1.73
C TYR A 89 19.06 12.82 -1.48
N LEU A 90 18.95 13.41 -0.29
CA LEU A 90 17.80 14.22 0.11
C LEU A 90 17.60 15.46 -0.77
N THR A 91 18.69 16.08 -1.21
CA THR A 91 18.65 17.25 -2.12
C THR A 91 17.98 16.90 -3.45
N HIS A 92 18.12 15.68 -3.98
CA HIS A 92 17.50 15.30 -5.26
C HIS A 92 16.01 15.00 -5.12
N PHE A 93 15.57 14.41 -4.01
CA PHE A 93 14.16 14.02 -3.81
C PHE A 93 13.27 15.15 -3.26
N THR A 94 13.86 16.14 -2.58
CA THR A 94 13.09 17.24 -1.98
C THR A 94 12.31 18.07 -3.03
N PRO A 95 12.90 18.48 -4.18
CA PRO A 95 12.16 19.19 -5.24
C PRO A 95 10.98 18.40 -5.80
N PHE A 96 11.13 17.08 -5.97
CA PHE A 96 10.11 16.21 -6.56
C PHE A 96 8.80 16.25 -5.77
N PHE A 97 8.86 16.11 -4.45
CA PHE A 97 7.65 16.14 -3.61
C PHE A 97 7.28 17.56 -3.17
N GLY A 98 8.24 18.47 -3.03
CA GLY A 98 7.98 19.82 -2.53
C GLY A 98 7.14 20.66 -3.48
N ILE A 99 7.39 20.54 -4.78
CA ILE A 99 6.60 21.23 -5.78
C ILE A 99 5.10 20.92 -5.63
N LEU A 100 4.73 19.66 -5.44
CA LEU A 100 3.32 19.26 -5.31
C LEU A 100 2.64 19.81 -4.07
N THR A 101 3.37 20.03 -2.98
CA THR A 101 2.77 20.47 -1.72
C THR A 101 2.44 21.96 -1.69
N HIS A 102 3.17 22.80 -2.44
CA HIS A 102 3.08 24.26 -2.29
C HIS A 102 3.17 25.07 -3.60
N ALA A 103 3.49 24.46 -4.75
CA ALA A 103 3.50 25.13 -6.07
C ALA A 103 2.85 24.32 -7.19
N GLY A 104 2.15 23.22 -6.85
CA GLY A 104 1.42 22.44 -7.83
C GLY A 104 0.25 23.26 -8.38
N ASP A 105 -0.10 23.03 -9.64
CA ASP A 105 -1.42 23.43 -10.11
C ASP A 105 -2.49 22.66 -9.33
N ASP A 106 -3.71 23.21 -9.35
CA ASP A 106 -4.86 22.67 -8.63
C ASP A 106 -5.11 21.18 -8.90
N SER A 107 -4.88 20.72 -10.14
CA SER A 107 -5.11 19.31 -10.50
C SER A 107 -4.03 18.39 -9.94
N SER A 108 -2.76 18.83 -10.02
CA SER A 108 -1.63 18.12 -9.42
C SER A 108 -1.75 18.03 -7.90
N TYR A 109 -2.19 19.11 -7.25
CA TYR A 109 -2.40 19.14 -5.80
C TYR A 109 -3.52 18.19 -5.36
N LEU A 110 -4.68 18.23 -6.05
CA LEU A 110 -5.79 17.32 -5.74
C LEU A 110 -5.43 15.85 -5.98
N PHE A 111 -4.69 15.56 -7.04
CA PHE A 111 -4.16 14.23 -7.28
C PHE A 111 -3.23 13.79 -6.14
N TRP A 112 -2.33 14.65 -5.70
CA TRP A 112 -1.43 14.38 -4.58
C TRP A 112 -2.19 14.09 -3.28
N VAL A 113 -3.22 14.89 -2.95
CA VAL A 113 -4.11 14.65 -1.81
C VAL A 113 -4.77 13.28 -1.91
N TRP A 114 -5.37 12.97 -3.07
CA TRP A 114 -5.96 11.67 -3.33
C TRP A 114 -4.96 10.52 -3.17
N MET A 115 -3.78 10.67 -3.76
CA MET A 115 -2.70 9.70 -3.76
C MET A 115 -2.27 9.36 -2.34
N ILE A 116 -2.07 10.36 -1.46
CA ILE A 116 -1.65 10.14 -0.07
C ILE A 116 -2.61 9.19 0.65
N GLY A 117 -3.92 9.40 0.51
CA GLY A 117 -4.91 8.54 1.13
C GLY A 117 -4.88 7.10 0.60
N GLN A 118 -4.89 6.97 -0.73
CA GLN A 118 -4.88 5.67 -1.40
C GLN A 118 -3.61 4.88 -1.09
N PHE A 119 -2.46 5.53 -1.27
CA PHE A 119 -1.17 4.93 -1.06
C PHE A 119 -0.92 4.59 0.41
N GLY A 120 -1.28 5.46 1.36
CA GLY A 120 -1.15 5.16 2.79
C GLY A 120 -1.91 3.90 3.20
N VAL A 121 -3.10 3.70 2.64
CA VAL A 121 -3.91 2.49 2.84
C VAL A 121 -3.26 1.26 2.20
N GLN A 122 -2.79 1.38 0.96
CA GLN A 122 -2.09 0.30 0.28
C GLN A 122 -0.80 -0.11 1.01
N TRP A 123 -0.05 0.86 1.51
CA TRP A 123 1.14 0.65 2.33
C TRP A 123 0.80 -0.10 3.62
N ALA A 124 -0.24 0.32 4.35
CA ALA A 124 -0.68 -0.38 5.56
C ALA A 124 -1.03 -1.86 5.28
N MET A 125 -1.67 -2.15 4.15
CA MET A 125 -1.96 -3.53 3.74
C MET A 125 -0.70 -4.32 3.42
N PHE A 126 0.29 -3.74 2.74
CA PHE A 126 1.56 -4.42 2.49
C PHE A 126 2.36 -4.67 3.78
N VAL A 127 2.34 -3.73 4.73
CA VAL A 127 2.93 -3.94 6.05
C VAL A 127 2.20 -5.07 6.78
N MET A 128 0.86 -5.10 6.77
CA MET A 128 0.08 -6.20 7.34
C MET A 128 0.44 -7.55 6.70
N GLU A 129 0.55 -7.63 5.38
CA GLU A 129 0.98 -8.86 4.69
C GLU A 129 2.41 -9.28 5.07
N SER A 130 3.32 -8.33 5.28
CA SER A 130 4.70 -8.62 5.73
C SER A 130 4.77 -9.26 7.11
N LEU A 131 3.79 -8.94 7.97
CA LEU A 131 3.69 -9.44 9.35
C LEU A 131 3.02 -10.82 9.45
N ARG A 132 2.49 -11.35 8.34
CA ARG A 132 1.82 -12.65 8.34
C ARG A 132 2.81 -13.79 8.59
N GLU A 133 2.39 -14.78 9.38
CA GLU A 133 3.20 -15.95 9.75
C GLU A 133 3.84 -16.64 8.54
N GLY A 134 3.10 -16.77 7.43
CA GLY A 134 3.59 -17.41 6.21
C GLY A 134 4.67 -16.64 5.46
N ASN A 135 4.82 -15.35 5.73
CA ASN A 135 5.83 -14.51 5.09
C ASN A 135 7.10 -14.33 5.93
N LYS A 136 7.14 -14.85 7.18
CA LYS A 136 8.32 -14.78 8.04
C LYS A 136 9.54 -15.40 7.37
N GLY A 137 10.64 -14.66 7.35
CA GLY A 137 11.91 -15.09 6.73
C GLY A 137 11.90 -15.05 5.20
N SER A 138 10.80 -14.68 4.56
CA SER A 138 10.73 -14.45 3.10
C SER A 138 11.08 -12.99 2.76
N ILE A 139 11.33 -12.71 1.48
CA ILE A 139 11.55 -11.35 1.00
C ILE A 139 10.39 -10.39 1.34
N ILE A 140 9.16 -10.90 1.47
CA ILE A 140 7.97 -10.12 1.82
C ILE A 140 8.05 -9.56 3.24
N SER A 141 8.76 -10.22 4.15
CA SER A 141 8.97 -9.71 5.51
C SER A 141 9.92 -8.50 5.57
N TYR A 142 10.72 -8.26 4.51
CA TYR A 142 11.60 -7.09 4.41
C TYR A 142 10.90 -5.88 3.76
N ILE A 143 9.62 -5.66 4.13
CA ILE A 143 8.77 -4.67 3.46
C ILE A 143 9.33 -3.24 3.55
N GLY A 144 10.05 -2.88 4.61
CA GLY A 144 10.69 -1.57 4.74
C GLY A 144 11.72 -1.31 3.64
N LEU A 145 12.50 -2.33 3.26
CA LEU A 145 13.47 -2.21 2.16
C LEU A 145 12.75 -2.09 0.81
N ILE A 146 11.71 -2.90 0.58
CA ILE A 146 10.87 -2.78 -0.62
C ILE A 146 10.24 -1.38 -0.70
N GLY A 147 9.82 -0.84 0.45
CA GLY A 147 9.26 0.49 0.50
C GLY A 147 10.27 1.58 0.22
N PHE A 148 11.48 1.44 0.75
CA PHE A 148 12.58 2.31 0.37
C PHE A 148 12.90 2.21 -1.14
N LEU A 149 12.81 1.02 -1.75
CA LEU A 149 13.01 0.88 -3.20
C LEU A 149 11.92 1.60 -4.01
N PHE A 150 10.63 1.48 -3.67
CA PHE A 150 9.59 2.20 -4.41
C PHE A 150 9.70 3.71 -4.23
N GLN A 151 10.21 4.18 -3.09
CA GLN A 151 10.42 5.61 -2.86
C GLN A 151 11.40 6.19 -3.89
N ASN A 152 12.34 5.36 -4.34
CA ASN A 152 13.43 5.75 -5.23
C ASN A 152 13.16 5.48 -6.71
N LEU A 153 12.44 4.40 -7.01
CA LEU A 153 12.23 3.91 -8.38
C LEU A 153 10.76 4.02 -8.83
N GLY A 154 9.90 4.54 -7.95
CA GLY A 154 8.47 4.65 -8.11
C GLY A 154 7.71 3.35 -7.86
N LEU A 155 6.44 3.51 -7.47
CA LEU A 155 5.48 2.45 -7.19
C LEU A 155 5.14 1.63 -8.44
N ALA A 156 4.96 2.26 -9.61
CA ALA A 156 4.62 1.55 -10.85
C ALA A 156 5.66 0.50 -11.23
N THR A 157 6.94 0.74 -10.93
CA THR A 157 8.02 -0.20 -11.22
C THR A 157 8.17 -1.24 -10.12
N VAL A 158 8.23 -0.81 -8.86
CA VAL A 158 8.66 -1.68 -7.76
C VAL A 158 7.54 -2.56 -7.24
N ILE A 159 6.30 -2.05 -7.13
CA ILE A 159 5.19 -2.84 -6.57
C ILE A 159 4.87 -4.07 -7.44
N PRO A 160 4.72 -3.97 -8.78
CA PRO A 160 4.48 -5.17 -9.59
C PRO A 160 5.63 -6.17 -9.52
N ALA A 161 6.89 -5.70 -9.49
CA ALA A 161 8.07 -6.56 -9.36
C ALA A 161 8.08 -7.29 -8.01
N PHE A 162 7.79 -6.57 -6.93
CA PHE A 162 7.65 -7.12 -5.60
C PHE A 162 6.55 -8.19 -5.54
N LEU A 163 5.36 -7.90 -6.10
CA LEU A 163 4.23 -8.84 -6.12
C LEU A 163 4.48 -10.03 -7.04
N LEU A 164 5.27 -9.87 -8.11
CA LEU A 164 5.76 -10.96 -8.95
C LEU A 164 6.64 -11.90 -8.12
N ILE A 165 7.64 -11.34 -7.43
CA ILE A 165 8.52 -12.14 -6.57
C ILE A 165 7.69 -12.82 -5.47
N ALA A 166 6.74 -12.11 -4.86
CA ALA A 166 5.82 -12.68 -3.87
C ALA A 166 5.03 -13.87 -4.44
N THR A 167 4.50 -13.72 -5.65
CA THR A 167 3.77 -14.78 -6.37
C THR A 167 4.61 -16.04 -6.58
N LEU A 168 5.90 -15.86 -6.90
CA LEU A 168 6.82 -16.96 -7.18
C LEU A 168 7.38 -17.59 -5.89
N THR A 169 7.62 -16.79 -4.85
CA THR A 169 8.44 -17.18 -3.69
C THR A 169 7.67 -17.35 -2.38
N SER A 170 6.50 -16.70 -2.21
CA SER A 170 5.72 -16.77 -0.95
C SER A 170 5.10 -18.15 -0.74
N THR A 171 5.11 -18.62 0.50
CA THR A 171 4.35 -19.81 0.89
C THR A 171 2.84 -19.59 0.77
N ILE A 172 2.35 -18.38 1.06
CA ILE A 172 0.93 -18.00 0.96
C ILE A 172 0.47 -18.10 -0.50
N SER A 173 1.23 -17.56 -1.44
CA SER A 173 0.91 -17.65 -2.88
C SER A 173 0.99 -19.07 -3.45
N ARG A 174 1.65 -20.00 -2.74
CA ARG A 174 1.74 -21.42 -3.11
C ARG A 174 0.80 -22.32 -2.32
N ALA A 175 0.08 -21.80 -1.33
CA ALA A 175 -0.83 -22.60 -0.52
C ALA A 175 -1.97 -23.13 -1.39
N THR A 176 -2.27 -24.43 -1.25
CA THR A 176 -3.25 -25.15 -2.06
C THR A 176 -4.46 -25.65 -1.27
N SER A 177 -4.48 -25.41 0.04
CA SER A 177 -5.60 -25.78 0.90
C SER A 177 -6.00 -24.63 1.83
N PRO A 178 -7.31 -24.44 2.10
CA PRO A 178 -7.80 -23.47 3.07
C PRO A 178 -7.17 -23.64 4.45
N THR A 179 -7.04 -24.90 4.91
CA THR A 179 -6.45 -25.24 6.22
C THR A 179 -4.96 -24.89 6.29
N GLY A 180 -4.21 -25.03 5.19
CA GLY A 180 -2.81 -24.62 5.12
C GLY A 180 -2.67 -23.10 5.11
N LEU A 181 -3.53 -22.40 4.37
CA LEU A 181 -3.56 -20.94 4.31
C LEU A 181 -3.90 -20.31 5.67
N MET A 182 -4.72 -20.99 6.46
CA MET A 182 -5.15 -20.59 7.80
C MET A 182 -4.00 -20.23 8.75
N SER A 183 -2.99 -21.10 8.88
CA SER A 183 -1.87 -20.86 9.78
C SER A 183 -0.93 -19.78 9.23
N LEU A 184 -0.88 -19.63 7.91
CA LEU A 184 0.01 -18.71 7.22
C LEU A 184 -0.50 -17.26 7.27
N LEU A 185 -1.81 -17.05 7.33
CA LEU A 185 -2.38 -15.70 7.27
C LEU A 185 -2.45 -14.99 8.62
N LYS A 186 -2.17 -15.66 9.74
CA LYS A 186 -2.23 -15.03 11.06
C LYS A 186 -1.19 -13.92 11.18
N VAL A 187 -1.57 -12.86 11.88
CA VAL A 187 -0.67 -11.83 12.40
C VAL A 187 -0.81 -11.85 13.92
N HIS A 188 0.29 -11.64 14.63
CA HIS A 188 0.25 -11.58 16.09
C HIS A 188 -0.59 -10.39 16.57
N ASN A 189 -1.44 -10.58 17.59
CA ASN A 189 -2.41 -9.57 18.03
C ASN A 189 -1.76 -8.22 18.41
N ILE A 190 -0.62 -8.24 19.10
CA ILE A 190 0.13 -7.01 19.42
C ILE A 190 0.52 -6.27 18.13
N ASP A 191 1.00 -6.99 17.12
CA ASP A 191 1.43 -6.39 15.86
C ASP A 191 0.24 -5.80 15.08
N LEU A 192 -0.93 -6.43 15.13
CA LEU A 192 -2.17 -5.86 14.57
C LEU A 192 -2.61 -4.58 15.29
N ASN A 193 -2.55 -4.56 16.63
CA ASN A 193 -3.02 -3.43 17.43
C ASN A 193 -2.18 -2.18 17.28
N ILE A 194 -0.87 -2.35 17.13
CA ILE A 194 0.05 -1.22 16.99
C ILE A 194 0.16 -0.74 15.54
N LEU A 195 -0.26 -1.54 14.55
CA LEU A 195 -0.10 -1.21 13.13
C LEU A 195 -0.69 0.17 12.75
N PRO A 196 -1.92 0.55 13.17
CA PRO A 196 -2.43 1.89 12.91
C PRO A 196 -1.52 3.00 13.44
N PHE A 197 -0.96 2.82 14.64
CA PHE A 197 -0.07 3.81 15.26
C PHE A 197 1.24 3.91 14.49
N SER A 198 1.81 2.79 14.07
CA SER A 198 3.02 2.78 13.24
C SER A 198 2.80 3.52 11.92
N ILE A 199 1.66 3.30 11.26
CA ILE A 199 1.31 4.00 10.01
C ILE A 199 1.08 5.48 10.25
N VAL A 200 0.35 5.86 11.30
CA VAL A 200 0.11 7.27 11.63
C VAL A 200 1.42 8.00 11.92
N LEU A 201 2.30 7.44 12.76
CA LEU A 201 3.55 8.09 13.16
C LEU A 201 4.57 8.14 12.01
N ALA A 202 4.70 7.07 11.25
CA ALA A 202 5.72 6.99 10.21
C ALA A 202 5.29 7.69 8.92
N TYR A 203 4.03 7.55 8.51
CA TYR A 203 3.55 8.01 7.21
C TYR A 203 2.71 9.29 7.32
N PHE A 204 1.56 9.24 7.99
CA PHE A 204 0.62 10.38 7.98
C PHE A 204 1.15 11.62 8.71
N ALA A 205 1.81 11.46 9.87
CA ALA A 205 2.34 12.58 10.64
C ALA A 205 3.35 13.43 9.83
N PRO A 206 4.42 12.86 9.25
CA PRO A 206 5.32 13.66 8.41
C PRO A 206 4.64 14.20 7.16
N THR A 207 3.68 13.47 6.55
CA THR A 207 2.90 14.00 5.42
C THR A 207 2.09 15.24 5.79
N ILE A 208 1.41 15.23 6.93
CA ILE A 208 0.67 16.40 7.43
C ILE A 208 1.63 17.57 7.63
N CYS A 209 2.78 17.34 8.28
CA CYS A 209 3.80 18.38 8.49
C CYS A 209 4.35 18.97 7.18
N MET A 210 4.48 18.17 6.11
CA MET A 210 4.86 18.62 4.77
C MET A 210 3.79 19.48 4.09
N MET A 211 2.53 19.31 4.46
CA MET A 211 1.38 19.99 3.87
C MET A 211 0.91 21.20 4.69
N LEU A 212 1.49 21.44 5.88
CA LEU A 212 1.16 22.62 6.68
C LEU A 212 1.50 23.89 5.90
N PRO A 213 0.59 24.90 5.88
CA PRO A 213 0.79 26.16 5.18
C PRO A 213 2.15 26.80 5.47
N TYR A 214 2.94 26.95 4.42
CA TYR A 214 4.13 27.78 4.40
C TYR A 214 3.81 29.17 3.81
N PRO A 215 4.33 30.29 4.35
CA PRO A 215 5.15 30.42 5.56
C PRO A 215 4.35 30.60 6.86
N ALA A 216 3.02 30.51 6.81
CA ALA A 216 2.16 30.89 7.93
C ALA A 216 2.31 30.00 9.18
N ILE A 217 2.50 28.70 9.00
CA ILE A 217 2.61 27.69 10.08
C ILE A 217 4.00 27.04 10.10
N ASN A 218 4.62 26.87 8.94
CA ASN A 218 5.91 26.19 8.81
C ASN A 218 6.99 27.14 8.29
N SER A 219 8.22 27.04 8.80
CA SER A 219 9.36 27.79 8.23
C SER A 219 9.86 27.13 6.95
N HIS A 220 10.57 27.87 6.10
CA HIS A 220 11.07 27.31 4.84
C HIS A 220 12.02 26.12 5.07
N ALA A 221 12.93 26.24 6.04
CA ALA A 221 13.89 25.20 6.40
C ALA A 221 13.21 23.99 7.08
N SER A 222 12.18 24.24 7.90
CA SER A 222 11.41 23.20 8.57
C SER A 222 10.59 22.39 7.57
N TRP A 223 9.94 23.04 6.61
CA TRP A 223 9.20 22.37 5.54
C TRP A 223 10.09 21.44 4.71
N GLN A 224 11.25 21.93 4.24
CA GLN A 224 12.22 21.08 3.55
C GLN A 224 12.72 19.93 4.44
N GLY A 225 12.88 20.16 5.74
CA GLY A 225 13.22 19.13 6.72
C GLY A 225 12.17 18.02 6.83
N TRP A 226 10.88 18.37 6.80
CA TRP A 226 9.80 17.38 6.81
C TRP A 226 9.75 16.56 5.53
N MET A 227 10.00 17.17 4.37
CA MET A 227 10.12 16.45 3.10
C MET A 227 11.26 15.44 3.11
N ALA A 228 12.41 15.84 3.64
CA ALA A 228 13.56 14.97 3.79
C ALA A 228 13.28 13.81 4.75
N THR A 229 12.63 14.10 5.88
CA THR A 229 12.22 13.08 6.86
C THR A 229 11.26 12.08 6.23
N TRP A 230 10.30 12.55 5.42
CA TRP A 230 9.31 11.68 4.79
C TRP A 230 9.91 10.67 3.80
N GLN A 231 11.06 10.96 3.17
CA GLN A 231 11.70 10.00 2.23
C GLN A 231 12.02 8.64 2.87
N PHE A 232 12.14 8.56 4.19
CA PHE A 232 12.47 7.32 4.90
C PHE A 232 11.28 6.72 5.65
N PHE A 233 10.05 7.21 5.41
CA PHE A 233 8.85 6.70 6.08
C PHE A 233 8.70 5.17 6.01
N PRO A 234 9.09 4.45 4.93
CA PRO A 234 8.92 3.00 4.90
C PRO A 234 9.81 2.30 5.94
N LEU A 235 11.03 2.81 6.14
CA LEU A 235 11.96 2.29 7.13
C LEU A 235 11.50 2.63 8.55
N TYR A 236 11.04 3.86 8.76
CA TYR A 236 10.48 4.29 10.04
C TYR A 236 9.23 3.49 10.41
N THR A 237 8.38 3.14 9.43
CA THR A 237 7.18 2.31 9.67
C THR A 237 7.57 0.98 10.32
N VAL A 238 8.54 0.28 9.74
CA VAL A 238 9.01 -1.02 10.26
C VAL A 238 9.75 -0.86 11.59
N ALA A 239 10.57 0.18 11.74
CA ALA A 239 11.30 0.45 12.97
C ALA A 239 10.34 0.76 14.14
N ILE A 240 9.35 1.63 13.93
CA ILE A 240 8.33 1.98 14.93
C ILE A 240 7.48 0.76 15.26
N GLN A 241 7.04 -0.01 14.26
CA GLN A 241 6.31 -1.26 14.46
C GLN A 241 7.10 -2.22 15.35
N TRP A 242 8.39 -2.42 15.06
CA TRP A 242 9.26 -3.30 15.83
C TRP A 242 9.49 -2.81 17.26
N LEU A 243 9.73 -1.51 17.45
CA LEU A 243 9.91 -0.90 18.77
C LEU A 243 8.67 -1.06 19.65
N LEU A 244 7.50 -0.69 19.13
CA LEU A 244 6.23 -0.82 19.83
C LEU A 244 5.92 -2.30 20.13
N ALA A 245 6.12 -3.19 19.17
CA ALA A 245 5.92 -4.62 19.38
C ALA A 245 6.81 -5.17 20.50
N SER A 246 8.08 -4.81 20.49
CA SER A 246 9.06 -5.25 21.49
C SER A 246 8.69 -4.74 22.88
N PHE A 247 8.30 -3.48 22.99
CA PHE A 247 7.83 -2.88 24.25
C PHE A 247 6.60 -3.61 24.80
N PHE A 248 5.53 -3.73 24.01
CA PHE A 248 4.30 -4.36 24.49
C PHE A 248 4.44 -5.85 24.76
N LYS A 249 5.25 -6.57 23.98
CA LYS A 249 5.55 -8.00 24.24
C LYS A 249 6.33 -8.18 25.55
N ALA A 250 7.24 -7.27 25.88
CA ALA A 250 7.96 -7.29 27.15
C ALA A 250 7.02 -7.03 28.36
N VAL A 251 6.06 -6.13 28.19
CA VAL A 251 5.07 -5.79 29.24
C VAL A 251 4.02 -6.90 29.44
N ASP A 252 3.62 -7.60 28.38
CA ASP A 252 2.54 -8.60 28.43
C ASP A 252 2.90 -9.92 29.18
N GLN A 253 4.20 -10.17 29.46
CA GLN A 253 4.73 -11.31 30.23
C GLN A 253 4.14 -12.70 29.85
N GLY A 254 3.59 -12.87 28.65
CA GLY A 254 3.05 -14.14 28.18
C GLY A 254 1.66 -14.53 28.75
N ARG A 255 0.84 -13.57 29.21
CA ARG A 255 -0.53 -13.83 29.70
C ARG A 255 -1.59 -14.04 28.61
N GLY A 256 -1.16 -14.19 27.35
CA GLY A 256 -2.05 -14.31 26.19
C GLY A 256 -3.17 -15.35 26.31
N LEU A 257 -4.32 -15.03 25.70
CA LEU A 257 -5.53 -15.84 25.67
C LEU A 257 -5.27 -17.27 25.15
N LYS A 258 -5.48 -18.28 26.01
CA LYS A 258 -5.41 -19.70 25.65
C LYS A 258 -6.73 -20.15 25.01
N LEU A 259 -6.85 -20.03 23.69
CA LEU A 259 -7.95 -20.61 22.92
C LEU A 259 -7.74 -22.11 22.65
N LYS A 260 -8.79 -22.92 22.81
CA LYS A 260 -8.75 -24.39 22.81
C LYS A 260 -8.62 -25.04 21.41
N SER A 261 -9.01 -24.36 20.33
CA SER A 261 -8.92 -24.90 18.95
C SER A 261 -8.32 -23.89 17.97
N ASP A 262 -7.74 -24.38 16.87
CA ASP A 262 -7.13 -23.52 15.85
C ASP A 262 -8.17 -22.76 15.01
N GLU A 263 -9.38 -23.32 14.86
CA GLU A 263 -10.55 -22.66 14.27
C GLU A 263 -11.02 -21.48 15.13
N GLY A 264 -11.21 -21.69 16.44
CA GLY A 264 -11.61 -20.63 17.37
C GLY A 264 -10.60 -19.50 17.43
N LYS A 265 -9.30 -19.81 17.29
CA LYS A 265 -8.22 -18.81 17.14
C LYS A 265 -8.37 -17.98 15.86
N MET A 266 -8.80 -18.58 14.75
CA MET A 266 -8.94 -17.85 13.48
C MET A 266 -10.16 -16.98 13.41
N VAL A 267 -11.31 -17.48 13.87
CA VAL A 267 -12.52 -16.66 13.97
C VAL A 267 -12.22 -15.46 14.86
N ALA A 268 -11.61 -15.67 16.04
CA ALA A 268 -11.20 -14.59 16.93
C ALA A 268 -10.20 -13.62 16.27
N TYR A 269 -9.19 -14.15 15.56
CA TYR A 269 -8.23 -13.33 14.80
C TYR A 269 -8.92 -12.44 13.76
N PHE A 270 -9.83 -12.99 12.97
CA PHE A 270 -10.51 -12.22 11.92
C PHE A 270 -11.34 -11.08 12.51
N TRP A 271 -12.12 -11.35 13.56
CA TRP A 271 -12.86 -10.31 14.26
C TRP A 271 -11.93 -9.25 14.85
N HIS A 272 -10.73 -9.64 15.26
CA HIS A 272 -9.71 -8.72 15.72
C HIS A 272 -9.10 -7.86 14.59
N ALA A 273 -8.88 -8.43 13.41
CA ALA A 273 -8.30 -7.73 12.26
C ALA A 273 -9.34 -6.84 11.53
N ARG A 274 -10.63 -7.16 11.62
CA ARG A 274 -11.73 -6.47 10.93
C ARG A 274 -11.72 -4.93 11.07
N PRO A 275 -11.49 -4.33 12.26
CA PRO A 275 -11.42 -2.88 12.38
C PRO A 275 -10.33 -2.23 11.52
N LEU A 276 -9.21 -2.92 11.25
CA LEU A 276 -8.14 -2.42 10.38
C LEU A 276 -8.63 -2.30 8.93
N TYR A 277 -9.32 -3.33 8.43
CA TYR A 277 -9.91 -3.30 7.09
C TYR A 277 -10.97 -2.20 6.94
N ILE A 278 -11.85 -2.05 7.94
CA ILE A 278 -12.87 -0.99 7.96
C ILE A 278 -12.20 0.40 7.98
N GLY A 279 -11.22 0.60 8.85
CA GLY A 279 -10.48 1.87 8.93
C GLY A 279 -9.75 2.20 7.62
N ALA A 280 -9.10 1.21 7.02
CA ALA A 280 -8.44 1.34 5.73
C ALA A 280 -9.41 1.71 4.59
N LEU A 281 -10.57 1.03 4.50
CA LEU A 281 -11.62 1.38 3.55
C LEU A 281 -12.19 2.78 3.79
N PHE A 282 -12.39 3.17 5.04
CA PHE A 282 -12.87 4.50 5.40
C PHE A 282 -11.89 5.58 4.95
N ILE A 283 -10.60 5.42 5.26
CA ILE A 283 -9.55 6.37 4.83
C ILE A 283 -9.52 6.46 3.30
N ALA A 284 -9.47 5.31 2.60
CA ALA A 284 -9.46 5.29 1.14
C ALA A 284 -10.70 5.99 0.56
N GLY A 285 -11.89 5.70 1.10
CA GLY A 285 -13.15 6.32 0.72
C GLY A 285 -13.17 7.83 0.95
N VAL A 286 -12.71 8.32 2.11
CA VAL A 286 -12.66 9.76 2.41
C VAL A 286 -11.80 10.49 1.38
N PHE A 287 -10.58 10.04 1.13
CA PHE A 287 -9.72 10.70 0.14
C PHE A 287 -10.25 10.57 -1.29
N HIS A 288 -10.85 9.43 -1.64
CA HIS A 288 -11.40 9.22 -2.98
C HIS A 288 -12.65 10.06 -3.25
N VAL A 289 -13.66 9.97 -2.39
CA VAL A 289 -14.95 10.62 -2.59
C VAL A 289 -14.81 12.13 -2.57
N ASN A 290 -13.99 12.71 -1.68
CA ASN A 290 -13.83 14.16 -1.61
C ASN A 290 -13.16 14.72 -2.87
N VAL A 291 -12.08 14.10 -3.37
CA VAL A 291 -11.42 14.56 -4.60
C VAL A 291 -12.32 14.32 -5.82
N LEU A 292 -12.99 13.17 -5.88
CA LEU A 292 -13.92 12.87 -6.97
C LEU A 292 -15.11 13.83 -6.99
N ALA A 293 -15.65 14.21 -5.83
CA ALA A 293 -16.71 15.20 -5.72
C ALA A 293 -16.24 16.55 -6.31
N ILE A 294 -15.06 17.04 -5.92
CA ILE A 294 -14.50 18.28 -6.48
C ILE A 294 -14.38 18.20 -8.01
N CYS A 295 -13.95 17.05 -8.56
CA CYS A 295 -13.77 16.87 -10.00
C CYS A 295 -15.06 16.75 -10.82
N LEU A 296 -16.18 16.40 -10.17
CA LEU A 296 -17.45 16.06 -10.84
C LEU A 296 -18.59 17.04 -10.50
N LEU A 297 -18.42 17.90 -9.50
CA LEU A 297 -19.43 18.88 -9.13
C LEU A 297 -19.62 19.91 -10.27
N PRO A 298 -20.87 20.21 -10.65
CA PRO A 298 -21.16 21.29 -11.58
C PRO A 298 -20.67 22.65 -11.07
N GLU A 299 -20.23 23.52 -11.98
CA GLU A 299 -19.70 24.87 -11.65
C GLU A 299 -20.63 25.67 -10.74
N TRP A 300 -21.94 25.64 -10.99
CA TRP A 300 -22.93 26.37 -10.18
C TRP A 300 -23.01 25.90 -8.72
N ILE A 301 -22.64 24.64 -8.41
CA ILE A 301 -22.53 24.18 -7.02
C ILE A 301 -21.20 24.65 -6.41
N MET A 302 -20.13 24.61 -7.20
CA MET A 302 -18.78 25.00 -6.76
C MET A 302 -18.74 26.46 -6.29
N ASP A 303 -19.45 27.36 -6.98
CA ASP A 303 -19.53 28.78 -6.64
C ASP A 303 -20.17 29.05 -5.26
N ASN A 304 -21.03 28.14 -4.80
CA ASN A 304 -21.69 28.25 -3.50
C ASN A 304 -20.87 27.62 -2.36
N LEU A 305 -19.73 26.98 -2.67
CA LEU A 305 -18.89 26.27 -1.72
C LEU A 305 -17.51 26.94 -1.65
N PRO A 306 -17.19 27.70 -0.58
CA PRO A 306 -15.98 28.53 -0.52
C PRO A 306 -14.67 27.78 -0.81
N ILE A 307 -14.54 26.54 -0.32
CA ILE A 307 -13.35 25.71 -0.53
C ILE A 307 -13.35 25.12 -1.94
N ALA A 308 -14.49 24.60 -2.39
CA ALA A 308 -14.58 23.93 -3.69
C ALA A 308 -14.47 24.91 -4.86
N GLY A 309 -14.97 26.15 -4.73
CA GLY A 309 -14.86 27.20 -5.72
C GLY A 309 -13.41 27.58 -6.09
N THR A 310 -12.44 27.27 -5.22
CA THR A 310 -10.99 27.37 -5.53
C THR A 310 -10.61 26.49 -6.71
N TYR A 311 -11.26 25.34 -6.86
CA TYR A 311 -10.95 24.29 -7.82
C TYR A 311 -11.87 24.30 -9.06
N ARG A 312 -12.52 25.42 -9.37
CA ARG A 312 -13.54 25.50 -10.45
C ARG A 312 -13.05 25.08 -11.85
N ASN A 313 -11.75 25.18 -12.11
CA ASN A 313 -11.15 24.83 -13.40
C ASN A 313 -10.64 23.37 -13.44
N VAL A 314 -10.80 22.63 -12.35
CA VAL A 314 -10.35 21.24 -12.25
C VAL A 314 -11.41 20.31 -12.84
N SER A 315 -10.97 19.35 -13.63
CA SER A 315 -11.83 18.29 -14.15
C SER A 315 -11.30 16.91 -13.74
N PHE A 316 -12.15 15.90 -13.83
CA PHE A 316 -11.71 14.51 -13.66
C PHE A 316 -10.50 14.17 -14.54
N ALA A 317 -10.52 14.61 -15.80
CA ALA A 317 -9.44 14.33 -16.74
C ALA A 317 -8.13 15.03 -16.36
N SER A 318 -8.18 16.28 -15.88
CA SER A 318 -6.97 17.00 -15.50
C SER A 318 -6.27 16.36 -14.30
N VAL A 319 -7.03 15.78 -13.36
CA VAL A 319 -6.53 15.10 -12.14
C VAL A 319 -6.07 13.67 -12.41
N PHE A 320 -6.88 12.87 -13.10
CA PHE A 320 -6.72 11.41 -13.15
C PHE A 320 -6.29 10.84 -14.50
N LEU A 321 -6.44 11.58 -15.61
CA LEU A 321 -6.12 11.04 -16.93
C LEU A 321 -4.67 11.41 -17.31
N PRO A 322 -3.76 10.42 -17.42
CA PRO A 322 -2.43 10.69 -17.92
C PRO A 322 -2.46 10.91 -19.44
N PRO A 323 -1.47 11.61 -20.02
CA PRO A 323 -1.29 11.65 -21.46
C PRO A 323 -1.04 10.24 -22.03
N VAL A 324 -1.29 10.06 -23.32
CA VAL A 324 -1.01 8.80 -24.02
C VAL A 324 0.47 8.45 -23.86
N PRO A 325 0.82 7.25 -23.35
CA PRO A 325 2.20 6.89 -23.06
C PRO A 325 2.91 6.35 -24.32
N LEU A 326 2.76 7.03 -25.45
CA LEU A 326 3.39 6.65 -26.72
C LEU A 326 4.11 7.85 -27.34
N PRO A 327 5.28 7.66 -28.00
CA PRO A 327 5.95 8.74 -28.71
C PRO A 327 5.13 9.30 -29.89
N PRO A 328 5.36 10.57 -30.29
CA PRO A 328 6.28 11.53 -29.67
C PRO A 328 5.73 12.06 -28.34
N PHE A 329 6.61 12.24 -27.35
CA PHE A 329 6.23 12.82 -26.07
C PHE A 329 6.32 14.34 -26.12
N GLU A 330 5.30 15.00 -25.58
CA GLU A 330 5.33 16.44 -25.38
C GLU A 330 6.25 16.79 -24.22
N VAL A 331 7.04 17.86 -24.38
CA VAL A 331 7.79 18.46 -23.27
C VAL A 331 6.79 19.12 -22.34
N VAL A 332 6.81 18.73 -21.07
CA VAL A 332 5.87 19.22 -20.06
C VAL A 332 6.58 20.02 -18.98
N SER A 333 5.82 20.86 -18.27
CA SER A 333 6.34 21.52 -17.07
C SER A 333 6.74 20.49 -16.01
N THR A 334 7.65 20.84 -15.10
CA THR A 334 8.09 19.93 -14.03
C THR A 334 6.91 19.41 -13.19
N ILE A 335 5.98 20.30 -12.82
CA ILE A 335 4.77 19.94 -12.08
C ILE A 335 3.97 18.87 -12.85
N ARG A 336 3.70 19.10 -14.14
CA ARG A 336 2.91 18.17 -14.95
C ARG A 336 3.64 16.86 -15.21
N GLY A 337 4.97 16.88 -15.33
CA GLY A 337 5.81 15.70 -15.41
C GLY A 337 5.72 14.85 -14.14
N ILE A 338 5.86 15.46 -12.95
CA ILE A 338 5.70 14.78 -11.66
C ILE A 338 4.27 14.23 -11.53
N HIS A 339 3.26 15.02 -11.86
CA HIS A 339 1.86 14.60 -11.80
C HIS A 339 1.62 13.37 -12.69
N THR A 340 2.11 13.38 -13.93
CA THR A 340 2.02 12.24 -14.85
C THR A 340 2.73 11.01 -14.28
N PHE A 341 3.93 11.18 -13.72
CA PHE A 341 4.66 10.10 -13.05
C PHE A 341 3.82 9.47 -11.93
N LEU A 342 3.22 10.28 -11.08
CA LEU A 342 2.45 9.80 -9.92
C LEU A 342 1.09 9.19 -10.30
N ILE A 343 0.47 9.60 -11.40
CA ILE A 343 -0.71 8.91 -11.96
C ILE A 343 -0.34 7.47 -12.30
N TRP A 344 0.78 7.27 -13.00
CA TRP A 344 1.25 5.94 -13.35
C TRP A 344 1.61 5.11 -12.11
N ASP A 345 2.21 5.72 -11.09
CA ASP A 345 2.44 5.09 -9.80
C ASP A 345 1.18 4.43 -9.26
N MET A 346 0.08 5.18 -9.18
CA MET A 346 -1.15 4.69 -8.59
C MET A 346 -1.89 3.70 -9.49
N PHE A 347 -1.91 3.92 -10.80
CA PHE A 347 -2.66 3.06 -11.72
C PHE A 347 -1.99 1.70 -11.89
N VAL A 348 -0.68 1.68 -12.14
CA VAL A 348 0.06 0.44 -12.35
C VAL A 348 0.19 -0.34 -11.03
N SER A 349 0.53 0.33 -9.93
CA SER A 349 0.65 -0.36 -8.64
C SER A 349 -0.70 -0.84 -8.10
N GLY A 350 -1.77 -0.07 -8.27
CA GLY A 350 -3.13 -0.46 -7.88
C GLY A 350 -3.63 -1.66 -8.68
N LEU A 351 -3.45 -1.65 -10.01
CA LEU A 351 -3.79 -2.79 -10.87
C LEU A 351 -2.97 -4.03 -10.49
N ALA A 352 -1.67 -3.89 -10.23
CA ALA A 352 -0.83 -5.00 -9.81
C ALA A 352 -1.30 -5.59 -8.46
N ALA A 353 -1.66 -4.74 -7.50
CA ALA A 353 -2.20 -5.16 -6.21
C ALA A 353 -3.51 -5.94 -6.37
N LEU A 354 -4.42 -5.51 -7.24
CA LEU A 354 -5.67 -6.22 -7.53
C LEU A 354 -5.44 -7.56 -8.25
N VAL A 355 -4.54 -7.59 -9.24
CA VAL A 355 -4.14 -8.83 -9.94
C VAL A 355 -3.55 -9.84 -8.96
N TRP A 356 -2.72 -9.38 -8.03
CA TRP A 356 -2.17 -10.23 -6.98
C TRP A 356 -3.25 -10.68 -5.99
N ALA A 357 -4.14 -9.79 -5.55
CA ALA A 357 -5.24 -10.13 -4.65
C ALA A 357 -6.22 -11.14 -5.26
N ALA A 358 -6.44 -11.11 -6.59
CA ALA A 358 -7.21 -12.11 -7.31
C ALA A 358 -6.61 -13.52 -7.16
N LEU A 359 -5.28 -13.65 -7.28
CA LEU A 359 -4.58 -14.91 -7.01
C LEU A 359 -4.76 -15.34 -5.56
N GLN A 360 -4.57 -14.41 -4.61
CA GLN A 360 -4.71 -14.75 -3.20
C GLN A 360 -6.13 -15.19 -2.84
N THR A 361 -7.14 -14.56 -3.44
CA THR A 361 -8.55 -14.94 -3.27
C THR A 361 -8.81 -16.32 -3.86
N ARG A 362 -8.32 -16.60 -5.08
CA ARG A 362 -8.47 -17.92 -5.72
C ARG A 362 -7.77 -19.04 -4.95
N ASN A 363 -6.67 -18.75 -4.26
CA ASN A 363 -5.98 -19.73 -3.42
C ASN A 363 -6.83 -20.19 -2.22
N VAL A 364 -7.85 -19.43 -1.81
CA VAL A 364 -8.82 -19.88 -0.81
C VAL A 364 -9.73 -20.95 -1.42
N SER A 365 -10.34 -20.68 -2.57
CA SER A 365 -11.20 -21.61 -3.29
C SER A 365 -11.36 -21.15 -4.74
N SER A 366 -11.66 -22.07 -5.66
CA SER A 366 -12.04 -21.67 -7.02
C SER A 366 -13.34 -20.87 -7.07
N ARG A 367 -14.19 -20.97 -6.03
CA ARG A 367 -15.48 -20.26 -5.93
C ARG A 367 -15.36 -18.82 -5.43
N THR A 368 -14.26 -18.47 -4.77
CA THR A 368 -14.08 -17.13 -4.18
C THR A 368 -13.63 -16.10 -5.22
N PHE A 369 -13.11 -16.55 -6.36
CA PHE A 369 -12.77 -15.70 -7.50
C PHE A 369 -13.68 -16.01 -8.69
N ASP A 370 -14.70 -15.18 -8.89
CA ASP A 370 -15.68 -15.29 -9.97
C ASP A 370 -16.00 -13.91 -10.58
N ALA A 371 -16.97 -13.86 -11.50
CA ALA A 371 -17.41 -12.60 -12.10
C ALA A 371 -17.97 -11.61 -11.05
N LYS A 372 -18.58 -12.10 -9.97
CA LYS A 372 -19.10 -11.23 -8.90
C LYS A 372 -17.96 -10.55 -8.15
N TRP A 373 -16.87 -11.28 -7.88
CA TRP A 373 -15.66 -10.69 -7.29
C TRP A 373 -15.10 -9.56 -8.18
N VAL A 374 -15.05 -9.76 -9.50
CA VAL A 374 -14.59 -8.72 -10.44
C VAL A 374 -15.52 -7.50 -10.41
N LEU A 375 -16.84 -7.71 -10.45
CA LEU A 375 -17.81 -6.62 -10.36
C LEU A 375 -17.71 -5.86 -9.03
N LYS A 376 -17.48 -6.57 -7.92
CA LYS A 376 -17.22 -5.95 -6.61
C LYS A 376 -15.92 -5.15 -6.63
N ALA A 377 -14.83 -5.67 -7.17
CA ALA A 377 -13.57 -4.95 -7.27
C ALA A 377 -13.72 -3.65 -8.08
N ILE A 378 -14.47 -3.69 -9.19
CA ILE A 378 -14.83 -2.49 -9.97
C ILE A 378 -15.67 -1.52 -9.13
N GLY A 379 -16.73 -2.00 -8.48
CA GLY A 379 -17.59 -1.17 -7.64
C GLY A 379 -16.84 -0.48 -6.50
N TYR A 380 -15.98 -1.22 -5.78
CA TYR A 380 -15.14 -0.64 -4.74
C TYR A 380 -14.07 0.30 -5.30
N THR A 381 -13.58 0.08 -6.53
CA THR A 381 -12.65 1.01 -7.18
C THR A 381 -13.34 2.36 -7.43
N ILE A 382 -14.61 2.34 -7.83
CA ILE A 382 -15.41 3.55 -8.05
C ILE A 382 -15.76 4.26 -6.73
N VAL A 383 -16.01 3.52 -5.64
CA VAL A 383 -16.47 4.11 -4.37
C VAL A 383 -15.30 4.52 -3.46
N THR A 384 -14.21 3.76 -3.48
CA THR A 384 -13.10 3.91 -2.51
C THR A 384 -11.74 4.10 -3.17
N GLY A 385 -11.68 4.10 -4.50
CA GLY A 385 -10.42 4.09 -5.25
C GLY A 385 -9.80 2.69 -5.35
N PRO A 386 -8.74 2.54 -6.15
CA PRO A 386 -8.12 1.24 -6.45
C PRO A 386 -7.51 0.60 -5.19
N SER A 387 -6.96 1.39 -4.28
CA SER A 387 -6.38 0.86 -3.03
C SER A 387 -7.47 0.39 -2.06
N GLY A 388 -8.64 1.04 -2.05
CA GLY A 388 -9.80 0.56 -1.29
C GLY A 388 -10.37 -0.75 -1.86
N ALA A 389 -10.43 -0.90 -3.19
CA ALA A 389 -10.77 -2.18 -3.82
C ALA A 389 -9.78 -3.30 -3.47
N PHE A 390 -8.48 -2.97 -3.39
CA PHE A 390 -7.47 -3.89 -2.91
C PHE A 390 -7.70 -4.30 -1.46
N VAL A 391 -7.99 -3.37 -0.55
CA VAL A 391 -8.35 -3.68 0.85
C VAL A 391 -9.55 -4.62 0.91
N MET A 392 -10.60 -4.33 0.14
CA MET A 392 -11.80 -5.16 0.05
C MET A 392 -11.45 -6.58 -0.39
N ALA A 393 -10.67 -6.73 -1.47
CA ALA A 393 -10.25 -8.04 -1.97
C ALA A 393 -9.49 -8.85 -0.90
N MET A 394 -8.59 -8.20 -0.16
CA MET A 394 -7.84 -8.82 0.92
C MET A 394 -8.72 -9.16 2.13
N TRP A 395 -9.73 -8.34 2.42
CA TRP A 395 -10.72 -8.63 3.44
C TRP A 395 -11.60 -9.82 3.04
N GLU A 396 -12.10 -9.88 1.80
CA GLU A 396 -12.90 -11.01 1.32
C GLU A 396 -12.12 -12.32 1.36
N ARG A 397 -10.83 -12.31 0.99
CA ARG A 397 -9.94 -13.46 1.15
C ARG A 397 -9.92 -13.97 2.59
N ASP A 398 -9.64 -13.08 3.54
CA ASP A 398 -9.53 -13.45 4.95
C ASP A 398 -10.88 -13.91 5.52
N SER A 399 -11.99 -13.30 5.07
CA SER A 399 -13.37 -13.67 5.47
C SER A 399 -13.77 -15.04 4.95
N ALA A 400 -13.48 -15.33 3.67
CA ALA A 400 -13.84 -16.60 3.03
C ALA A 400 -13.18 -17.80 3.71
N ILE A 401 -11.97 -17.63 4.25
CA ILE A 401 -11.31 -18.69 5.03
C ILE A 401 -12.10 -18.98 6.31
N VAL A 402 -12.58 -17.95 7.00
CA VAL A 402 -13.40 -18.11 8.22
C VAL A 402 -14.71 -18.81 7.89
N GLU A 403 -15.39 -18.42 6.81
CA GLU A 403 -16.64 -19.05 6.36
C GLU A 403 -16.46 -20.55 6.10
N LEU A 404 -15.40 -20.92 5.36
CA LEU A 404 -15.08 -22.33 5.10
C LEU A 404 -14.80 -23.13 6.38
N LEU A 405 -14.18 -22.52 7.40
CA LEU A 405 -13.96 -23.17 8.69
C LEU A 405 -15.27 -23.42 9.45
N ILE A 406 -16.18 -22.45 9.43
CA ILE A 406 -17.49 -22.59 10.06
C ILE A 406 -18.28 -23.69 9.35
N GLU A 407 -18.28 -23.72 8.02
CA GLU A 407 -18.93 -24.79 7.25
C GLU A 407 -18.36 -26.17 7.56
N GLN A 408 -17.03 -26.29 7.68
CA GLN A 408 -16.38 -27.55 8.01
C GLN A 408 -16.73 -28.02 9.43
N ALA A 409 -16.66 -27.12 10.41
CA ALA A 409 -17.02 -27.42 11.80
C ALA A 409 -18.51 -27.78 11.97
N MET A 410 -19.39 -27.30 11.09
CA MET A 410 -20.80 -27.69 11.05
C MET A 410 -21.03 -29.06 10.41
N LYS A 411 -20.19 -29.49 9.46
CA LYS A 411 -20.29 -30.82 8.81
C LYS A 411 -19.73 -31.96 9.68
N ASP A 412 -18.78 -31.64 10.56
CA ASP A 412 -18.15 -32.61 11.46
C ASP A 412 -18.96 -32.89 12.74
N LYS A 413 -20.09 -32.19 12.93
CA LYS A 413 -21.08 -32.41 13.99
C LYS A 413 -22.27 -33.19 13.45
#